data_AF-A0A4U8T637-F1
#
_entry.id   AF-A0A4U8T637-F1
#
_cell.length_a   1.000
_cell.length_b   1.000
_cell.length_c   1.000
_cell.angle_alpha   90.00
_cell.angle_beta   90.00
_cell.angle_gamma   90.00
#
_symmetry.space_group_name_H-M   'P 1'
#
loop_
_entity.id
_entity.type
_entity.pdbx_description
1 polymer ?
#
loop_
_entity_poly.entity_id
_entity_poly.type
_entity_poly.pdbx_seq_one_letter_code
_entity_poly.pdbx_strand_id
1 'polypeptide(L)'
;MNDREFLKRLQSIEDALFSSGFLRQVREYNFSASDLAQIQVQLAQVATQTALSLQELDYKKQQIALEQEKTRQELEMSISRQRMENTKLNSEAIAAAIQAESIKRSVVDNASINKSNALVQYFNVAMNAIANNSANLNAGSTLEHISTKVLGEIEKINTTPLNTDFDEALQDLLDKTLKLKGDIFGNKQVAIIAPKTSLSVGEAVTLLGVSIFGDNECEFINGAEVVKSKFLVFRSEKDGDFPIIFQAKNAKGEWIADNITLKVSAKPTEWIKTNMTKGER
;
A
#
# COMPACT_ATOMS: atom_id res chain seq x y z
N MET A 1 -14.64 -3.59 29.62
CA MET A 1 -13.79 -4.44 30.48
C MET A 1 -14.28 -5.87 30.31
N ASN A 2 -13.41 -6.84 29.99
CA ASN A 2 -13.85 -8.22 29.79
C ASN A 2 -13.72 -8.99 31.11
N ASP A 3 -14.75 -8.87 31.96
CA ASP A 3 -14.75 -9.37 33.35
C ASP A 3 -14.41 -10.86 33.43
N ARG A 4 -14.77 -11.63 32.40
CA ARG A 4 -14.49 -13.07 32.29
C ARG A 4 -12.99 -13.38 32.22
N GLU A 5 -12.20 -12.49 31.65
CA GLU A 5 -10.76 -12.70 31.46
C GLU A 5 -9.95 -12.29 32.69
N PHE A 6 -10.39 -11.23 33.36
CA PHE A 6 -9.91 -10.87 34.69
C PHE A 6 -10.15 -12.02 35.68
N LEU A 7 -11.37 -12.56 35.72
CA LEU A 7 -11.73 -13.67 36.61
C LEU A 7 -10.90 -14.93 36.34
N LYS A 8 -10.65 -15.28 35.08
CA LYS A 8 -9.78 -16.42 34.73
C LYS A 8 -8.33 -16.24 35.21
N ARG A 9 -7.80 -15.02 35.12
CA ARG A 9 -6.43 -14.70 35.57
C ARG A 9 -6.35 -14.68 37.08
N LEU A 10 -7.35 -14.11 37.75
CA LEU A 10 -7.47 -14.14 39.19
C LEU A 10 -7.53 -15.60 39.68
N GLN A 11 -8.37 -16.44 39.06
CA GLN A 11 -8.42 -17.87 39.34
C GLN A 11 -7.06 -18.56 39.12
N SER A 12 -6.35 -18.27 38.03
CA SER A 12 -5.04 -18.88 37.78
C SER A 12 -3.98 -18.44 38.82
N ILE A 13 -4.05 -17.20 39.30
CA ILE A 13 -3.16 -16.67 40.35
C ILE A 13 -3.54 -17.28 41.70
N GLU A 14 -4.83 -17.36 42.02
CA GLU A 14 -5.33 -18.06 43.20
C GLU A 14 -4.90 -19.52 43.17
N ASP A 15 -5.17 -20.24 42.09
CA ASP A 15 -4.77 -21.64 41.93
C ASP A 15 -3.26 -21.80 42.09
N ALA A 16 -2.42 -20.91 41.53
CA ALA A 16 -0.97 -20.93 41.72
C ALA A 16 -0.55 -20.66 43.17
N LEU A 17 -1.23 -19.77 43.90
CA LEU A 17 -0.95 -19.45 45.29
C LEU A 17 -1.43 -20.56 46.24
N PHE A 18 -2.59 -21.15 45.98
CA PHE A 18 -3.17 -22.26 46.75
C PHE A 18 -2.49 -23.60 46.47
N SER A 19 -1.96 -23.80 45.26
CA SER A 19 -1.12 -24.95 44.93
C SER A 19 0.34 -24.77 45.36
N SER A 20 0.78 -23.53 45.62
CA SER A 20 2.10 -23.29 46.18
C SER A 20 2.19 -23.83 47.61
N GLY A 21 3.37 -24.38 47.97
CA GLY A 21 3.64 -24.90 49.32
C GLY A 21 3.49 -23.86 50.45
N PHE A 22 3.35 -22.58 50.11
CA PHE A 22 3.19 -21.47 51.03
C PHE A 22 1.99 -21.65 51.97
N LEU A 23 0.78 -21.89 51.43
CA LEU A 23 -0.41 -22.04 52.30
C LEU A 23 -0.41 -23.33 53.10
N ARG A 24 0.29 -24.37 52.61
CA ARG A 24 0.53 -25.60 53.37
C ARG A 24 1.43 -25.32 54.57
N GLN A 25 2.55 -24.63 54.35
CA GLN A 25 3.48 -24.22 55.41
C GLN A 25 2.84 -23.24 56.39
N VAL A 26 2.03 -22.27 55.94
CA VAL A 26 1.32 -21.34 56.82
C VAL A 26 0.29 -22.06 57.69
N ARG A 27 -0.35 -23.15 57.23
CA ARG A 27 -1.22 -23.98 58.08
C ARG A 27 -0.47 -24.91 59.03
N GLU A 28 0.76 -25.32 58.68
CA GLU A 28 1.62 -26.15 59.54
C GLU A 28 2.18 -25.35 60.73
N TYR A 29 2.25 -24.01 60.62
CA TYR A 29 2.58 -23.12 61.73
C TYR A 29 1.35 -22.71 62.55
N ASN A 30 1.51 -22.64 63.87
CA ASN A 30 0.45 -22.45 64.85
C ASN A 30 -0.02 -20.97 64.95
N PHE A 31 -0.42 -20.38 63.83
CA PHE A 31 -0.95 -19.02 63.76
C PHE A 31 -2.34 -18.92 64.38
N SER A 32 -2.66 -17.77 64.98
CA SER A 32 -4.03 -17.53 65.44
C SER A 32 -4.99 -17.40 64.24
N ALA A 33 -6.28 -17.64 64.45
CA ALA A 33 -7.29 -17.46 63.41
C ALA A 33 -7.30 -16.03 62.83
N SER A 34 -6.93 -15.03 63.66
CA SER A 34 -6.78 -13.64 63.24
C SER A 34 -5.58 -13.44 62.29
N ASP A 35 -4.44 -14.04 62.62
CA ASP A 35 -3.22 -13.92 61.79
C ASP A 35 -3.39 -14.62 60.44
N LEU A 36 -4.05 -15.80 60.43
CA LEU A 36 -4.39 -16.51 59.20
C LEU A 36 -5.33 -15.71 58.31
N ALA A 37 -6.37 -15.08 58.88
CA ALA A 37 -7.28 -14.21 58.14
C ALA A 37 -6.54 -13.00 57.54
N GLN A 38 -5.63 -12.40 58.30
CA GLN A 38 -4.84 -11.26 57.82
C GLN A 38 -3.88 -11.64 56.68
N ILE A 39 -3.22 -12.80 56.78
CA ILE A 39 -2.37 -13.35 55.72
C ILE A 39 -3.19 -13.62 54.45
N GLN A 40 -4.39 -14.20 54.59
CA GLN A 40 -5.28 -14.46 53.44
C GLN A 40 -5.77 -13.18 52.77
N VAL A 41 -6.12 -12.15 53.54
CA VAL A 41 -6.54 -10.85 53.00
C VAL A 41 -5.39 -10.18 52.22
N GLN A 42 -4.16 -10.22 52.77
CA GLN A 42 -2.98 -9.68 52.08
C GLN A 42 -2.68 -10.45 50.77
N LEU A 43 -2.80 -11.77 50.80
CA LEU A 43 -2.68 -12.63 49.62
C LEU A 43 -3.69 -12.28 48.53
N ALA A 44 -4.96 -12.12 48.92
CA ALA A 44 -6.03 -11.74 47.99
C ALA A 44 -5.78 -10.34 47.40
N GLN A 45 -5.29 -9.39 48.20
CA GLN A 45 -4.90 -8.06 47.72
C GLN A 45 -3.75 -8.13 46.72
N VAL A 46 -2.69 -8.90 47.00
CA VAL A 46 -1.55 -9.05 46.08
C VAL A 46 -1.99 -9.75 44.79
N ALA A 47 -2.83 -10.79 44.88
CA ALA A 47 -3.37 -11.51 43.73
C ALA A 47 -4.21 -10.60 42.83
N THR A 48 -5.13 -9.82 43.42
CA THR A 48 -5.97 -8.88 42.66
C THR A 48 -5.15 -7.75 42.03
N GLN A 49 -4.19 -7.19 42.76
CA GLN A 49 -3.30 -6.14 42.24
C GLN A 49 -2.43 -6.65 41.08
N THR A 50 -1.94 -7.89 41.18
CA THR A 50 -1.14 -8.54 40.13
C THR A 50 -1.99 -8.84 38.90
N ALA A 51 -3.21 -9.36 39.10
CA ALA A 51 -4.16 -9.59 38.01
C ALA A 51 -4.48 -8.29 37.24
N LEU A 52 -4.71 -7.20 37.97
CA LEU A 52 -4.95 -5.88 37.39
C LEU A 52 -3.72 -5.39 36.60
N SER A 53 -2.53 -5.47 37.18
CA SER A 53 -1.28 -5.03 36.54
C SER A 53 -0.98 -5.80 35.25
N LEU A 54 -1.23 -7.11 35.23
CA LEU A 54 -1.08 -7.93 34.03
C LEU A 54 -2.07 -7.52 32.93
N GLN A 55 -3.29 -7.15 33.32
CA GLN A 55 -4.30 -6.70 32.37
C GLN A 55 -3.97 -5.33 31.78
N GLU A 56 -3.48 -4.40 32.61
CA GLU A 56 -2.96 -3.10 32.14
C GLU A 56 -1.78 -3.27 31.16
N LEU A 57 -0.87 -4.19 31.45
CA LEU A 57 0.25 -4.52 30.56
C LEU A 57 -0.22 -5.04 29.21
N ASP A 58 -1.24 -5.88 29.18
CA ASP A 58 -1.79 -6.39 27.92
C ASP A 58 -2.51 -5.31 27.12
N TYR A 59 -3.25 -4.41 27.78
CA TYR A 59 -3.82 -3.24 27.10
C TYR A 59 -2.73 -2.35 26.51
N LYS A 60 -1.63 -2.10 27.23
CA LYS A 60 -0.47 -1.37 26.70
C LYS A 60 0.17 -2.08 25.51
N LYS A 61 0.34 -3.41 25.57
CA LYS A 61 0.86 -4.19 24.43
C LYS A 61 -0.04 -4.08 23.20
N GLN A 62 -1.35 -4.19 23.38
CA GLN A 62 -2.31 -4.04 22.29
C GLN A 62 -2.27 -2.63 21.69
N GLN A 63 -2.16 -1.61 22.53
CA GLN A 63 -2.03 -0.22 22.09
C GLN A 63 -0.76 0.01 21.27
N ILE A 64 0.40 -0.49 21.75
CA ILE A 64 1.67 -0.39 21.02
C ILE A 64 1.59 -1.13 19.69
N ALA A 65 1.03 -2.35 19.67
CA ALA A 65 0.87 -3.12 18.44
C ALA A 65 -0.01 -2.38 17.41
N LEU A 66 -1.11 -1.76 17.86
CA LEU A 66 -1.98 -0.96 17.02
C LEU A 66 -1.27 0.29 16.47
N GLU A 67 -0.48 0.96 17.31
CA GLU A 67 0.27 2.16 16.91
C GLU A 67 1.38 1.84 15.91
N GLN A 68 2.09 0.72 16.11
CA GLN A 68 3.08 0.21 15.14
C GLN A 68 2.44 -0.08 13.78
N GLU A 69 1.29 -0.75 13.77
CA GLU A 69 0.59 -1.08 12.53
C GLU A 69 0.04 0.17 11.84
N LYS A 70 -0.50 1.13 12.61
CA LYS A 70 -0.92 2.44 12.08
C LYS A 70 0.25 3.18 11.44
N THR A 71 1.41 3.23 12.11
CA THR A 71 2.62 3.87 11.59
C THR A 71 3.09 3.20 10.30
N ARG A 72 3.07 1.87 10.26
CA ARG A 72 3.43 1.10 9.07
C ARG A 72 2.50 1.44 7.88
N GLN A 73 1.20 1.54 8.12
CA GLN A 73 0.24 1.92 7.07
C GLN A 73 0.42 3.37 6.59
N GLU A 74 0.69 4.30 7.51
CA GLU A 74 1.00 5.69 7.15
C GLU A 74 2.25 5.75 6.25
N LEU A 75 3.27 4.94 6.54
CA LEU A 75 4.47 4.80 5.70
C LEU A 75 4.15 4.17 4.34
N GLU A 76 3.39 3.07 4.29
CA GLU A 76 2.99 2.43 3.03
C GLU A 76 2.17 3.39 2.14
N MET A 77 1.24 4.14 2.73
CA MET A 77 0.46 5.16 2.03
C MET A 77 1.33 6.33 1.55
N SER A 78 2.29 6.77 2.36
CA SER A 78 3.24 7.83 1.99
C SER A 78 4.12 7.41 0.80
N ILE A 79 4.67 6.19 0.84
CA ILE A 79 5.47 5.61 -0.26
C ILE A 79 4.63 5.52 -1.53
N SER A 80 3.37 5.06 -1.41
CA SER A 80 2.45 4.96 -2.55
C SER A 80 2.17 6.34 -3.18
N ARG A 81 1.89 7.36 -2.36
CA ARG A 81 1.74 8.76 -2.83
C ARG A 81 2.99 9.28 -3.53
N GLN A 82 4.17 9.03 -2.98
CA GLN A 82 5.43 9.44 -3.59
C GLN A 82 5.69 8.75 -4.94
N ARG A 83 5.36 7.45 -5.07
CA ARG A 83 5.45 6.73 -6.35
C ARG A 83 4.52 7.33 -7.40
N MET A 84 3.29 7.66 -7.01
CA MET A 84 2.32 8.29 -7.91
C MET A 84 2.82 9.67 -8.37
N GLU A 85 3.33 10.49 -7.45
CA GLU A 85 3.89 11.81 -7.79
C GLU A 85 5.12 11.69 -8.71
N ASN A 86 6.04 10.77 -8.43
CA ASN A 86 7.18 10.52 -9.32
C ASN A 86 6.76 10.10 -10.73
N THR A 87 5.71 9.28 -10.85
CA THR A 87 5.20 8.84 -12.15
C THR A 87 4.56 10.01 -12.90
N LYS A 88 3.81 10.85 -12.20
CA LYS A 88 3.25 12.08 -12.76
C LYS A 88 4.35 13.02 -13.26
N LEU A 89 5.37 13.30 -12.44
CA LEU A 89 6.51 14.14 -12.82
C LEU A 89 7.25 13.57 -14.04
N ASN A 90 7.44 12.25 -14.09
CA ASN A 90 8.06 11.61 -15.25
C ASN A 90 7.21 11.74 -16.52
N SER A 91 5.88 11.68 -16.40
CA SER A 91 4.94 11.91 -17.50
C SER A 91 5.01 13.34 -18.03
N GLU A 92 5.05 14.31 -17.12
CA GLU A 92 5.20 15.73 -17.47
C GLU A 92 6.55 15.99 -18.15
N ALA A 93 7.64 15.37 -17.67
CA ALA A 93 8.96 15.49 -18.28
C ALA A 93 9.00 14.90 -19.70
N ILE A 94 8.39 13.74 -19.93
CA ILE A 94 8.31 13.13 -21.27
C ILE A 94 7.46 13.98 -22.22
N ALA A 95 6.31 14.47 -21.76
CA ALA A 95 5.48 15.37 -22.55
C ALA A 95 6.24 16.66 -22.94
N ALA A 96 6.98 17.24 -22.01
CA ALA A 96 7.82 18.42 -22.27
C ALA A 96 8.95 18.11 -23.26
N ALA A 97 9.59 16.94 -23.18
CA ALA A 97 10.62 16.52 -24.12
C ALA A 97 10.07 16.35 -25.55
N ILE A 98 8.90 15.71 -25.71
CA ILE A 98 8.21 15.57 -27.00
C ILE A 98 7.87 16.95 -27.57
N GLN A 99 7.34 17.84 -26.74
CA GLN A 99 7.01 19.20 -27.16
C GLN A 99 8.26 19.97 -27.60
N ALA A 100 9.37 19.88 -26.86
CA ALA A 100 10.62 20.54 -27.20
C ALA A 100 11.21 20.04 -28.54
N GLU A 101 11.21 18.73 -28.79
CA GLU A 101 11.67 18.15 -30.05
C GLU A 101 10.76 18.56 -31.22
N SER A 102 9.44 18.57 -31.02
CA SER A 102 8.48 19.05 -32.01
C SER A 102 8.71 20.53 -32.36
N ILE A 103 8.97 21.39 -31.37
CA ILE A 103 9.27 22.80 -31.59
C ILE A 103 10.58 22.96 -32.37
N LYS A 104 11.62 22.24 -31.97
CA LYS A 104 12.93 22.27 -32.65
C LYS A 104 12.79 21.89 -34.13
N ARG A 105 12.06 20.83 -34.47
CA ARG A 105 11.77 20.44 -35.86
C ARG A 105 11.02 21.54 -36.59
N SER A 106 9.95 22.06 -36.00
CA SER A 106 9.16 23.14 -36.60
C SER A 106 10.00 24.38 -36.92
N VAL A 107 10.94 24.76 -36.04
CA VAL A 107 11.86 25.89 -36.30
C VAL A 107 12.77 25.62 -37.50
N VAL A 108 13.31 24.40 -37.62
CA VAL A 108 14.15 24.00 -38.76
C VAL A 108 13.35 23.98 -40.06
N ASP A 109 12.15 23.39 -40.05
CA ASP A 109 11.27 23.33 -41.22
C ASP A 109 10.86 24.74 -41.67
N ASN A 110 10.46 25.60 -40.73
CA ASN A 110 10.14 27.00 -41.03
C ASN A 110 11.34 27.75 -41.63
N ALA A 111 12.56 27.49 -41.15
CA ALA A 111 13.76 28.09 -41.71
C ALA A 111 14.04 27.60 -43.15
N SER A 112 13.88 26.31 -43.43
CA SER A 112 14.04 25.73 -44.77
C SER A 112 12.96 26.23 -45.75
N ILE A 113 11.70 26.34 -45.31
CA ILE A 113 10.60 26.92 -46.09
C ILE A 113 10.92 28.38 -46.44
N ASN A 114 11.35 29.18 -45.46
CA ASN A 114 11.68 30.59 -45.70
C ASN A 114 12.87 30.76 -46.64
N LYS A 115 13.92 29.93 -46.53
CA LYS A 115 15.05 29.93 -47.45
C LYS A 115 14.63 29.56 -48.87
N SER A 116 13.79 28.53 -49.03
CA SER A 116 13.25 28.13 -50.34
C SER A 116 12.44 29.26 -50.97
N ASN A 117 11.56 29.91 -50.20
CA ASN A 117 10.79 31.06 -50.66
C ASN A 117 11.70 32.23 -51.08
N ALA A 118 12.76 32.51 -50.32
CA ALA A 118 13.73 33.56 -50.66
C ALA A 118 14.49 33.24 -51.96
N LEU A 119 14.87 31.97 -52.20
CA LEU A 119 15.51 31.53 -53.44
C LEU A 119 14.58 31.68 -54.65
N VAL A 120 13.30 31.31 -54.51
CA VAL A 120 12.28 31.49 -55.56
C VAL A 120 12.04 32.97 -55.85
N GLN A 121 11.96 33.82 -54.81
CA GLN A 121 11.81 35.27 -54.99
C GLN A 121 13.04 35.88 -55.68
N TYR A 122 14.26 35.50 -55.24
CA TYR A 122 15.51 35.93 -55.87
C TYR A 122 15.53 35.55 -57.35
N PHE A 123 15.16 34.32 -57.69
CA PHE A 123 15.07 33.85 -59.07
C PHE A 123 14.10 34.67 -59.91
N ASN A 124 12.88 34.91 -59.41
CA ASN A 124 11.89 35.71 -60.13
C ASN A 124 12.40 37.12 -60.42
N VAL A 125 13.05 37.77 -59.46
CA VAL A 125 13.65 39.10 -59.65
C VAL A 125 14.81 39.07 -60.64
N ALA A 126 15.72 38.09 -60.52
CA ALA A 126 16.86 37.95 -61.41
C ALA A 126 16.43 37.66 -62.85
N MET A 127 15.46 36.77 -63.06
CA MET A 127 14.90 36.46 -64.38
C MET A 127 14.19 37.65 -65.00
N ASN A 128 13.41 38.40 -64.21
CA ASN A 128 12.79 39.64 -64.69
C ASN A 128 13.84 40.68 -65.09
N ALA A 129 14.91 40.83 -64.31
CA ALA A 129 16.01 41.75 -64.66
C ALA A 129 16.75 41.33 -65.94
N ILE A 130 16.99 40.03 -66.12
CA ILE A 130 17.65 39.46 -67.32
C ILE A 130 16.75 39.60 -68.56
N ALA A 131 15.46 39.26 -68.44
CA ALA A 131 14.49 39.38 -69.53
C ALA A 131 14.37 40.82 -70.05
N ASN A 132 14.54 41.80 -69.18
CA ASN A 132 14.49 43.22 -69.54
C ASN A 132 15.81 43.78 -70.11
N ASN A 133 16.95 43.08 -69.98
CA ASN A 133 18.27 43.59 -70.39
C ASN A 133 18.98 42.81 -71.52
N SER A 134 18.28 41.90 -72.20
CA SER A 134 18.64 41.33 -73.53
C SER A 134 20.15 41.22 -73.82
N ALA A 135 20.88 40.42 -73.04
CA ALA A 135 22.22 39.99 -73.41
C ALA A 135 22.48 38.60 -72.85
N ASN A 136 22.36 37.60 -73.73
CA ASN A 136 22.94 36.27 -73.66
C ASN A 136 23.13 35.68 -72.26
N LEU A 137 22.19 34.83 -71.82
CA LEU A 137 22.47 33.89 -70.75
C LEU A 137 22.09 32.49 -71.20
N ASN A 138 22.99 31.55 -70.91
CA ASN A 138 22.74 30.13 -70.82
C ASN A 138 21.63 29.89 -69.77
N ALA A 139 20.39 30.23 -70.11
CA ALA A 139 19.24 30.22 -69.22
C ALA A 139 18.99 28.83 -68.62
N GLY A 140 19.47 27.77 -69.30
CA GLY A 140 19.44 26.41 -68.78
C GLY A 140 20.24 26.22 -67.49
N SER A 141 21.47 26.74 -67.40
CA SER A 141 22.37 26.40 -66.27
C SER A 141 22.04 27.14 -64.98
N THR A 142 21.55 28.39 -65.07
CA THR A 142 21.13 29.16 -63.88
C THR A 142 19.82 28.66 -63.30
N LEU A 143 18.89 28.25 -64.16
CA LEU A 143 17.59 27.71 -63.78
C LEU A 143 17.75 26.32 -63.14
N GLU A 144 18.62 25.48 -63.71
CA GLU A 144 19.02 24.20 -63.14
C GLU A 144 19.70 24.36 -61.78
N HIS A 145 20.63 25.32 -61.63
CA HIS A 145 21.32 25.56 -60.36
C HIS A 145 20.37 26.02 -59.24
N ILE A 146 19.43 26.92 -59.55
CA ILE A 146 18.45 27.39 -58.56
C ILE A 146 17.44 26.30 -58.24
N SER A 147 16.96 25.55 -59.24
CA SER A 147 16.06 24.42 -59.03
C SER A 147 16.71 23.38 -58.11
N THR A 148 17.99 23.07 -58.33
CA THR A 148 18.77 22.16 -57.46
C THR A 148 18.90 22.69 -56.04
N LYS A 149 19.13 24.00 -55.85
CA LYS A 149 19.24 24.61 -54.51
C LYS A 149 17.90 24.63 -53.77
N VAL A 150 16.80 24.92 -54.47
CA VAL A 150 15.44 24.89 -53.90
C VAL A 150 15.05 23.46 -53.52
N LEU A 151 15.27 22.49 -54.42
CA LEU A 151 15.03 21.08 -54.11
C LEU A 151 15.85 20.62 -52.91
N GLY A 152 17.13 21.00 -52.82
CA GLY A 152 17.98 20.67 -51.68
C GLY A 152 17.57 21.34 -50.36
N GLU A 153 16.83 22.46 -50.37
CA GLU A 153 16.24 23.03 -49.15
C GLU A 153 14.89 22.39 -48.80
N ILE A 154 14.10 21.99 -49.80
CA ILE A 154 12.85 21.24 -49.61
C ILE A 154 13.15 19.84 -49.04
N GLU A 155 14.20 19.17 -49.50
CA GLU A 155 14.65 17.87 -48.98
C GLU A 155 15.07 17.90 -47.51
N LYS A 156 15.40 19.08 -46.97
CA LYS A 156 15.70 19.27 -45.54
C LYS A 156 14.46 19.39 -44.66
N ILE A 157 13.27 19.57 -45.26
CA ILE A 157 12.01 19.62 -44.52
C ILE A 157 11.73 18.22 -44.01
N ASN A 158 11.62 18.10 -42.69
CA ASN A 158 11.51 16.81 -42.04
C ASN A 158 10.09 16.25 -42.22
N THR A 159 9.97 15.19 -43.01
CA THR A 159 8.70 14.45 -43.24
C THR A 159 8.61 13.17 -42.41
N THR A 160 9.68 12.80 -41.72
CA THR A 160 9.71 11.61 -40.88
C THR A 160 8.93 11.86 -39.59
N PRO A 161 8.16 10.87 -39.12
CA PRO A 161 7.54 10.91 -37.80
C PRO A 161 8.56 11.24 -36.69
N LEU A 162 8.07 11.66 -35.53
CA LEU A 162 8.94 11.76 -34.35
C LEU A 162 9.60 10.41 -34.08
N ASN A 163 10.80 10.46 -33.48
CA ASN A 163 11.61 9.27 -33.25
C ASN A 163 10.78 8.22 -32.48
N THR A 164 10.81 6.97 -32.96
CA THR A 164 10.14 5.82 -32.34
C THR A 164 10.57 5.56 -30.90
N ASP A 165 11.74 6.05 -30.48
CA ASP A 165 12.18 5.98 -29.08
C ASP A 165 11.21 6.72 -28.14
N PHE A 166 10.53 7.77 -28.62
CA PHE A 166 9.47 8.44 -27.86
C PHE A 166 8.22 7.58 -27.75
N ASP A 167 7.88 6.82 -28.80
CA ASP A 167 6.74 5.90 -28.77
C ASP A 167 6.97 4.76 -27.78
N GLU A 168 8.21 4.24 -27.72
CA GLU A 168 8.62 3.20 -26.77
C GLU A 168 8.60 3.72 -25.32
N ALA A 169 9.11 4.95 -25.10
CA ALA A 169 9.02 5.60 -23.80
C ALA A 169 7.56 5.91 -23.39
N LEU A 170 6.70 6.28 -24.34
CA LEU A 170 5.28 6.54 -24.10
C LEU A 170 4.54 5.25 -23.74
N GLN A 171 4.86 4.14 -24.42
CA GLN A 171 4.33 2.81 -24.14
C GLN A 171 4.75 2.31 -22.76
N ASP A 172 6.03 2.40 -22.41
CA ASP A 172 6.50 2.04 -21.07
C ASP A 172 5.83 2.88 -19.97
N LEU A 173 5.57 4.16 -20.24
CA LEU A 173 4.81 5.03 -19.32
C LEU A 173 3.34 4.63 -19.20
N LEU A 174 2.68 4.30 -20.31
CA LEU A 174 1.32 3.78 -20.35
C LEU A 174 1.22 2.49 -19.55
N ASP A 175 2.15 1.57 -19.75
CA ASP A 175 2.22 0.30 -19.04
C ASP A 175 2.48 0.49 -17.54
N LYS A 176 3.40 1.38 -17.16
CA LYS A 176 3.66 1.72 -15.75
C LYS A 176 2.45 2.39 -15.10
N THR A 177 1.75 3.25 -15.82
CA THR A 177 0.56 3.96 -15.32
C THR A 177 -0.64 3.01 -15.18
N LEU A 178 -0.81 2.06 -16.12
CA LEU A 178 -1.80 1.00 -16.04
C LEU A 178 -1.50 0.04 -14.87
N LYS A 179 -0.23 -0.30 -14.64
CA LYS A 179 0.21 -1.07 -13.47
C LYS A 179 -0.06 -0.31 -12.16
N LEU A 180 0.24 0.98 -12.10
CA LEU A 180 -0.03 1.83 -10.93
C LEU A 180 -1.51 1.98 -10.61
N LYS A 181 -2.40 1.90 -11.60
CA LYS A 181 -3.86 1.84 -11.41
C LYS A 181 -4.29 0.61 -10.59
N GLY A 182 -3.44 -0.40 -10.48
CA GLY A 182 -3.62 -1.60 -9.65
C GLY A 182 -2.76 -1.64 -8.39
N ASP A 183 -1.88 -0.69 -8.12
CA ASP A 183 -0.72 -0.93 -7.22
C ASP A 183 -0.73 -0.16 -5.89
N ILE A 184 -1.82 0.55 -5.54
CA ILE A 184 -1.91 1.19 -4.21
C ILE A 184 -1.98 0.13 -3.09
N PHE A 185 -2.41 -1.10 -3.40
CA PHE A 185 -2.57 -2.23 -2.46
C PHE A 185 -2.00 -3.57 -3.01
N GLY A 186 -1.24 -3.53 -4.11
CA GLY A 186 -1.28 -4.62 -5.10
C GLY A 186 -2.70 -4.73 -5.69
N ASN A 187 -2.96 -5.65 -6.62
CA ASN A 187 -4.26 -5.78 -7.32
C ASN A 187 -5.53 -5.86 -6.44
N LYS A 188 -5.41 -5.85 -5.10
CA LYS A 188 -6.51 -5.91 -4.13
C LYS A 188 -7.00 -4.51 -3.75
N GLN A 189 -8.21 -4.13 -4.14
CA GLN A 189 -8.79 -2.82 -3.79
C GLN A 189 -9.33 -2.74 -2.34
N VAL A 190 -9.34 -3.89 -1.67
CA VAL A 190 -9.87 -4.11 -0.32
C VAL A 190 -8.91 -5.09 0.37
N ALA A 191 -8.65 -4.90 1.66
CA ALA A 191 -7.75 -5.76 2.42
C ALA A 191 -8.25 -5.98 3.86
N ILE A 192 -7.94 -7.16 4.40
CA ILE A 192 -8.18 -7.49 5.81
C ILE A 192 -6.86 -7.48 6.57
N ILE A 193 -6.82 -6.71 7.65
CA ILE A 193 -5.67 -6.62 8.54
C ILE A 193 -6.00 -7.35 9.82
N ALA A 194 -5.23 -8.41 10.07
CA ALA A 194 -5.31 -9.22 11.27
C ALA A 194 -3.96 -9.17 12.00
N PRO A 195 -3.92 -8.78 13.29
CA PRO A 195 -2.68 -8.81 14.09
C PRO A 195 -2.05 -10.21 14.18
N LYS A 196 -2.87 -11.25 14.02
CA LYS A 196 -2.49 -12.66 14.05
C LYS A 196 -3.53 -13.49 13.29
N THR A 197 -3.06 -14.46 12.52
CA THR A 197 -3.91 -15.40 11.78
C THR A 197 -4.08 -16.73 12.50
N SER A 198 -3.28 -16.98 13.54
CA SER A 198 -3.35 -18.17 14.38
C SER A 198 -3.77 -17.76 15.80
N LEU A 199 -4.82 -18.39 16.32
CA LEU A 199 -5.46 -18.06 17.59
C LEU A 199 -5.58 -19.31 18.46
N SER A 200 -5.57 -19.10 19.78
CA SER A 200 -5.98 -20.11 20.73
C SER A 200 -7.51 -20.18 20.83
N VAL A 201 -8.07 -21.34 21.17
CA VAL A 201 -9.49 -21.46 21.48
C VAL A 201 -9.90 -20.45 22.57
N GLY A 202 -10.94 -19.68 22.29
CA GLY A 202 -11.48 -18.65 23.18
C GLY A 202 -10.74 -17.31 23.16
N GLU A 203 -9.65 -17.19 22.40
CA GLU A 203 -8.89 -15.95 22.21
C GLU A 203 -9.61 -15.01 21.24
N ALA A 204 -9.70 -13.73 21.60
CA ALA A 204 -10.29 -12.70 20.73
C ALA A 204 -9.22 -12.01 19.88
N VAL A 205 -9.58 -11.62 18.67
CA VAL A 205 -8.76 -10.77 17.79
C VAL A 205 -9.64 -9.72 17.13
N THR A 206 -9.13 -8.50 17.04
CA THR A 206 -9.78 -7.42 16.28
C THR A 206 -9.18 -7.37 14.89
N LEU A 207 -10.05 -7.46 13.89
CA LEU A 207 -9.73 -7.33 12.48
C LEU A 207 -10.12 -5.94 12.00
N LEU A 208 -9.28 -5.38 11.13
CA LEU A 208 -9.51 -4.09 10.48
C LEU A 208 -9.67 -4.31 8.98
N GLY A 209 -10.79 -3.86 8.44
CA GLY A 209 -11.05 -3.83 7.00
C GLY A 209 -10.61 -2.49 6.44
N VAL A 210 -9.75 -2.52 5.43
CA VAL A 210 -9.27 -1.32 4.74
C VAL A 210 -9.73 -1.36 3.29
N SER A 211 -10.20 -0.22 2.78
CA SER A 211 -10.58 -0.09 1.38
C SER A 211 -10.09 1.25 0.82
N ILE A 212 -9.82 1.29 -0.49
CA ILE A 212 -9.52 2.54 -1.21
C ILE A 212 -10.75 3.41 -1.44
N PHE A 213 -11.96 2.88 -1.17
CA PHE A 213 -13.23 3.53 -1.48
C PHE A 213 -13.70 4.51 -0.39
N GLY A 214 -12.80 4.93 0.52
CA GLY A 214 -13.11 5.92 1.55
C GLY A 214 -14.14 5.42 2.57
N ASP A 215 -15.25 6.15 2.72
CA ASP A 215 -16.34 5.86 3.66
C ASP A 215 -17.57 5.22 3.00
N ASN A 216 -17.37 4.58 1.83
CA ASN A 216 -18.41 3.76 1.21
C ASN A 216 -18.85 2.61 2.13
N GLU A 217 -20.07 2.11 1.89
CA GLU A 217 -20.61 0.97 2.65
C GLU A 217 -19.64 -0.21 2.63
N CYS A 218 -19.36 -0.75 3.81
CA CYS A 218 -18.48 -1.88 4.00
C CYS A 218 -19.02 -2.82 5.09
N GLU A 219 -18.66 -4.09 4.97
CA GLU A 219 -19.08 -5.12 5.91
C GLU A 219 -18.12 -6.30 5.97
N PHE A 220 -18.08 -6.93 7.14
CA PHE A 220 -17.47 -8.22 7.35
C PHE A 220 -18.52 -9.32 7.28
N ILE A 221 -18.16 -10.44 6.66
CA ILE A 221 -18.96 -11.66 6.59
C ILE A 221 -18.16 -12.78 7.26
N ASN A 222 -18.76 -13.37 8.29
CA ASN A 222 -18.25 -14.53 9.02
C ASN A 222 -19.31 -15.64 8.99
N GLY A 223 -19.26 -16.50 7.97
CA GLY A 223 -20.31 -17.50 7.75
C GLY A 223 -21.66 -16.86 7.46
N ALA A 224 -22.63 -16.99 8.37
CA ALA A 224 -23.96 -16.40 8.27
C ALA A 224 -24.06 -15.00 8.92
N GLU A 225 -23.04 -14.57 9.65
CA GLU A 225 -23.04 -13.30 10.36
C GLU A 225 -22.49 -12.18 9.45
N VAL A 226 -23.22 -11.07 9.40
CA VAL A 226 -22.83 -9.87 8.64
C VAL A 226 -22.71 -8.70 9.61
N VAL A 227 -21.53 -8.08 9.63
CA VAL A 227 -21.22 -6.95 10.51
C VAL A 227 -20.87 -5.74 9.65
N LYS A 228 -21.75 -4.74 9.63
CA LYS A 228 -21.56 -3.48 8.87
C LYS A 228 -20.61 -2.54 9.60
N SER A 229 -19.31 -2.80 9.49
CA SER A 229 -18.26 -2.04 10.17
C SER A 229 -16.91 -2.25 9.47
N LYS A 230 -16.00 -1.28 9.64
CA LYS A 230 -14.58 -1.43 9.30
C LYS A 230 -13.81 -2.27 10.34
N PHE A 231 -14.44 -2.59 11.47
CA PHE A 231 -13.86 -3.39 12.54
C PHE A 231 -14.72 -4.62 12.85
N LEU A 232 -14.08 -5.78 12.99
CA LEU A 232 -14.70 -7.01 13.44
C LEU A 232 -13.90 -7.58 14.62
N VAL A 233 -14.56 -7.82 15.76
CA VAL A 233 -13.96 -8.59 16.86
C VAL A 233 -14.33 -10.05 16.67
N PHE A 234 -13.37 -10.85 16.24
CA PHE A 234 -13.54 -12.28 16.06
C PHE A 234 -13.14 -13.06 17.31
N ARG A 235 -13.95 -14.06 17.67
CA ARG A 235 -13.67 -15.02 18.74
C ARG A 235 -14.36 -16.33 18.42
N SER A 236 -13.65 -17.45 18.58
CA SER A 236 -14.24 -18.79 18.46
C SER A 236 -13.96 -19.63 19.70
N GLU A 237 -14.97 -20.38 20.15
CA GLU A 237 -14.85 -21.41 21.18
C GLU A 237 -14.56 -22.81 20.59
N LYS A 238 -14.56 -22.93 19.26
CA LYS A 238 -14.27 -24.18 18.54
C LYS A 238 -12.95 -24.06 17.79
N ASP A 239 -12.25 -25.18 17.70
CA ASP A 239 -11.11 -25.36 16.82
C ASP A 239 -11.56 -25.41 15.35
N GLY A 240 -10.70 -24.94 14.46
CA GLY A 240 -10.97 -24.95 13.02
C GLY A 240 -10.47 -23.71 12.29
N ASP A 241 -10.69 -23.73 10.98
CA ASP A 241 -10.34 -22.66 10.06
C ASP A 241 -11.59 -21.83 9.76
N PHE A 242 -11.52 -20.53 10.05
CA PHE A 242 -12.63 -19.59 9.92
C PHE A 242 -12.34 -18.60 8.79
N PRO A 243 -12.96 -18.76 7.61
CA PRO A 243 -12.84 -17.80 6.53
C PRO A 243 -13.64 -16.53 6.86
N ILE A 244 -12.98 -15.39 6.84
CA ILE A 244 -13.58 -14.08 7.06
C ILE A 244 -13.42 -13.29 5.78
N ILE A 245 -14.52 -12.71 5.32
CA ILE A 245 -14.56 -11.89 4.12
C ILE A 245 -14.82 -10.45 4.55
N PHE A 246 -14.10 -9.51 3.97
CA PHE A 246 -14.40 -8.08 4.09
C PHE A 246 -14.71 -7.56 2.70
N GLN A 247 -15.82 -6.84 2.58
CA GLN A 247 -16.22 -6.25 1.32
C GLN A 247 -16.61 -4.79 1.48
N ALA A 248 -16.35 -4.00 0.43
CA ALA A 248 -16.71 -2.60 0.35
C ALA A 248 -17.29 -2.27 -1.03
N LYS A 249 -18.24 -1.33 -1.08
CA LYS A 249 -18.81 -0.85 -2.35
C LYS A 249 -17.85 0.08 -3.07
N ASN A 250 -17.63 -0.16 -4.36
CA ASN A 250 -16.92 0.78 -5.23
C ASN A 250 -17.82 1.97 -5.62
N ALA A 251 -17.26 2.92 -6.37
CA ALA A 251 -17.99 4.12 -6.84
C ALA A 251 -19.18 3.80 -7.80
N LYS A 252 -19.24 2.58 -8.35
CA LYS A 252 -20.34 2.09 -9.20
C LYS A 252 -21.39 1.30 -8.40
N GLY A 253 -21.21 1.15 -7.09
CA GLY A 253 -22.10 0.39 -6.21
C GLY A 253 -21.87 -1.13 -6.20
N GLU A 254 -20.80 -1.62 -6.84
CA GLU A 254 -20.45 -3.04 -6.87
C GLU A 254 -19.63 -3.40 -5.63
N TRP A 255 -19.88 -4.59 -5.06
CA TRP A 255 -19.13 -5.11 -3.93
C TRP A 255 -17.80 -5.71 -4.37
N ILE A 256 -16.72 -5.26 -3.73
CA ILE A 256 -15.37 -5.80 -3.93
C ILE A 256 -14.90 -6.36 -2.61
N ALA A 257 -14.38 -7.58 -2.64
CA ALA A 257 -14.12 -8.37 -1.45
C ALA A 257 -12.67 -8.87 -1.38
N ASP A 258 -12.17 -9.01 -0.15
CA ASP A 258 -10.97 -9.77 0.18
C ASP A 258 -11.29 -10.79 1.28
N ASN A 259 -10.47 -11.83 1.42
CA ASN A 259 -10.65 -12.85 2.43
C ASN A 259 -9.37 -13.17 3.20
N ILE A 260 -9.56 -13.63 4.43
CA ILE A 260 -8.49 -14.16 5.28
C ILE A 260 -9.03 -15.37 6.04
N THR A 261 -8.19 -16.37 6.25
CA THR A 261 -8.55 -17.54 7.07
C THR A 261 -7.87 -17.44 8.43
N LEU A 262 -8.66 -17.37 9.49
CA LEU A 262 -8.16 -17.45 10.87
C LEU A 262 -8.14 -18.91 11.32
N LYS A 263 -6.99 -19.40 11.75
CA LYS A 263 -6.81 -20.74 12.30
C LYS A 263 -6.93 -20.70 13.81
N VAL A 264 -7.87 -21.44 14.37
CA VAL A 264 -8.07 -21.56 15.81
C VAL A 264 -7.65 -22.96 16.24
N SER A 265 -6.62 -23.05 17.07
CA SER A 265 -6.08 -24.32 17.58
C SER A 265 -6.10 -24.35 19.11
N ALA A 266 -6.32 -25.53 19.69
CA ALA A 266 -6.15 -25.73 21.12
C ALA A 266 -4.67 -25.49 21.51
N LYS A 267 -4.41 -24.83 22.65
CA LYS A 267 -3.03 -24.63 23.12
C LYS A 267 -2.35 -25.99 23.31
N PRO A 268 -1.09 -26.17 22.87
CA PRO A 268 -0.34 -27.39 23.16
C PRO A 268 -0.26 -27.57 24.68
N THR A 269 -0.77 -28.68 25.18
CA THR A 269 -0.74 -29.02 26.62
C THR A 269 0.66 -29.47 27.09
N GLU A 270 1.69 -29.34 26.26
CA GLU A 270 2.99 -30.00 26.48
C GLU A 270 3.96 -29.27 27.41
N TRP A 271 3.80 -27.97 27.70
CA TRP A 271 4.72 -27.28 28.62
C TRP A 271 4.59 -27.78 30.08
N ILE A 272 3.42 -28.23 30.51
CA ILE A 272 3.20 -28.60 31.93
C ILE A 272 3.89 -29.94 32.28
N LYS A 273 4.14 -30.84 31.32
CA LYS A 273 4.70 -32.17 31.62
C LYS A 273 6.23 -32.21 31.70
N THR A 274 6.93 -31.33 30.98
CA THR A 274 8.40 -31.42 30.83
C THR A 274 9.18 -30.68 31.91
N ASN A 275 8.56 -29.69 32.58
CA ASN A 275 9.24 -28.89 33.60
C ASN A 275 8.95 -29.32 35.05
N MET A 276 8.00 -30.23 35.29
CA MET A 276 7.79 -30.84 36.61
C MET A 276 8.68 -32.07 36.86
N THR A 277 9.29 -32.66 35.83
CA THR A 277 10.14 -33.87 35.95
C THR A 277 11.64 -33.59 36.02
N LYS A 278 12.09 -32.34 35.82
CA LYS A 278 13.52 -31.95 35.89
C LYS A 278 13.89 -31.13 37.13
N GLY A 279 13.01 -31.09 38.12
CA GLY A 279 13.19 -30.37 39.39
C GLY A 279 13.34 -31.26 40.61
N GLU A 280 13.79 -32.51 40.47
CA GLU A 280 14.18 -33.35 41.62
C GLU A 280 15.38 -34.24 41.24
N ARG A 281 16.57 -33.74 41.57
CA ARG A 281 17.69 -34.48 42.19
C ARG A 281 18.82 -33.53 42.53
#